data_AF-A0A2I0FY39-F1
#
_entry.id   AF-A0A2I0FY39-F1
#
_cell.length_a   1.000
_cell.length_b   1.000
_cell.length_c   1.000
_cell.angle_alpha   90.00
_cell.angle_beta   90.00
_cell.angle_gamma   90.00
#
_symmetry.space_group_name_H-M   'P 1'
#
loop_
_entity.id
_entity.type
_entity.pdbx_description
1 polymer ?
#
loop_
_entity_poly.entity_id
_entity_poly.type
_entity_poly.pdbx_seq_one_letter_code
_entity_poly.pdbx_strand_id
1 'polypeptide(L)'
;MEKRIFQMGLDLNAAAEAECWSDVKRLDRQIAELLTALRQQGTTPAVMEQLNLLKKRHAKVVQTCQEELEVLRHKLATHQETREGLQAYELFGEQGGVQ
;
A
#
# COMPACT_ATOMS: atom_id res chain seq x y z
N MET A 1 8.71 -16.31 20.35
CA MET A 1 9.12 -15.66 19.09
C MET A 1 8.11 -15.91 17.97
N GLU A 2 7.73 -17.16 17.74
CA GLU A 2 6.73 -17.58 16.73
C GLU A 2 5.41 -16.81 16.79
N LYS A 3 4.78 -16.72 17.98
CA LYS A 3 3.54 -15.96 18.18
C LYS A 3 3.64 -14.49 17.76
N ARG A 4 4.81 -13.87 17.94
CA ARG A 4 5.06 -12.47 17.54
C ARG A 4 5.12 -12.33 16.02
N ILE A 5 5.84 -13.21 15.33
CA ILE A 5 5.92 -13.24 13.85
C ILE A 5 4.52 -13.44 13.26
N PHE A 6 3.76 -14.37 13.82
CA PHE A 6 2.40 -14.64 13.39
C PHE A 6 1.47 -13.43 13.57
N GLN A 7 1.53 -12.78 14.75
CA GLN A 7 0.72 -11.60 15.05
C GLN A 7 1.05 -10.43 14.13
N MET A 8 2.34 -10.14 13.91
CA MET A 8 2.77 -9.07 13.00
C MET A 8 2.25 -9.27 11.58
N GLY A 9 2.13 -10.52 11.11
CA GLY A 9 1.52 -10.81 9.82
C GLY A 9 0.00 -10.60 9.79
N LEU A 10 -0.70 -10.85 10.90
CA LEU A 10 -2.14 -10.53 11.00
C LEU A 10 -2.37 -9.03 11.04
N ASP A 11 -1.60 -8.32 11.86
CA ASP A 11 -1.72 -6.87 12.03
C ASP A 11 -1.41 -6.15 10.72
N LEU A 12 -0.41 -6.61 9.96
CA LEU A 12 -0.09 -6.04 8.64
C LEU A 12 -1.25 -6.19 7.65
N ASN A 13 -1.88 -7.36 7.64
CA ASN A 13 -3.00 -7.63 6.75
C ASN A 13 -4.24 -6.81 7.16
N ALA A 14 -4.52 -6.71 8.45
CA ALA A 14 -5.61 -5.89 8.98
C ALA A 14 -5.39 -4.39 8.69
N ALA A 15 -4.15 -3.89 8.82
CA ALA A 15 -3.83 -2.50 8.49
C ALA A 15 -4.01 -2.20 6.99
N ALA A 16 -3.70 -3.16 6.11
CA ALA A 16 -3.93 -3.03 4.68
C ALA A 16 -5.42 -3.06 4.33
N GLU A 17 -6.19 -3.97 4.93
CA GLU A 17 -7.66 -4.06 4.75
C GLU A 17 -8.38 -2.81 5.27
N ALA A 18 -7.84 -2.16 6.31
CA ALA A 18 -8.35 -0.90 6.84
C ALA A 18 -7.79 0.36 6.13
N GLU A 19 -7.02 0.19 5.04
CA GLU A 19 -6.36 1.27 4.28
C GLU A 19 -5.51 2.21 5.15
N CYS A 20 -5.04 1.72 6.31
CA CYS A 20 -4.22 2.48 7.24
C CYS A 20 -2.75 2.41 6.81
N TRP A 21 -2.41 3.12 5.72
CA TRP A 21 -1.09 3.05 5.08
C TRP A 21 0.08 3.46 5.98
N SER A 22 -0.16 4.36 6.93
CA SER A 22 0.81 4.72 7.97
C SER A 22 1.17 3.53 8.85
N ASP A 23 0.18 2.73 9.22
CA ASP A 23 0.35 1.51 10.01
C ASP A 23 1.00 0.40 9.20
N VAL A 24 0.63 0.23 7.93
CA VAL A 24 1.31 -0.69 7.01
C VAL A 24 2.81 -0.39 6.95
N LYS A 25 3.19 0.89 6.75
CA LYS A 25 4.60 1.31 6.71
C LYS A 25 5.32 1.10 8.04
N ARG A 26 4.65 1.37 9.16
CA ARG A 26 5.21 1.14 10.50
C ARG A 26 5.47 -0.34 10.77
N LEU A 27 4.51 -1.20 10.43
CA LEU A 27 4.61 -2.65 10.61
C LEU A 27 5.66 -3.26 9.68
N ASP A 28 5.74 -2.80 8.43
CA ASP A 28 6.78 -3.20 7.48
C ASP A 28 8.20 -2.95 8.04
N ARG A 29 8.43 -1.75 8.59
CA ARG A 29 9.70 -1.44 9.26
C ARG A 29 10.00 -2.38 10.43
N GLN A 30 9.01 -2.65 11.28
CA GLN A 30 9.19 -3.57 12.41
C GLN A 30 9.49 -5.00 11.94
N ILE A 31 8.89 -5.44 10.84
CA ILE A 31 9.19 -6.73 10.20
C ILE A 31 10.63 -6.75 9.71
N ALA A 32 11.10 -5.70 9.02
CA ALA A 32 12.48 -5.60 8.54
C ALA A 32 13.51 -5.65 9.68
N GLU A 33 13.25 -4.94 10.78
CA GLU A 33 14.07 -4.98 11.99
C GLU A 33 14.09 -6.40 12.61
N LEU A 34 12.94 -7.06 12.69
CA LEU A 34 12.82 -8.43 13.18
C LEU A 34 13.61 -9.44 12.32
N LEU A 35 13.48 -9.35 10.99
CA LEU A 35 14.19 -10.21 10.04
C LEU A 35 15.71 -10.03 10.15
N THR A 36 16.15 -8.79 10.35
CA THR A 36 17.58 -8.47 10.53
C THR A 36 18.12 -9.09 11.83
N ALA A 37 17.37 -8.98 12.93
CA ALA A 37 17.75 -9.59 14.21
C ALA A 37 17.77 -11.13 14.13
N LEU A 38 16.79 -11.74 13.47
CA LEU A 38 16.73 -13.20 13.27
C LEU A 38 17.89 -13.73 12.42
N ARG A 39 18.33 -12.97 11.43
CA ARG A 39 19.52 -13.32 10.63
C ARG A 39 20.79 -13.39 11.49
N GLN A 40 20.91 -12.55 12.51
CA GLN A 40 22.08 -12.51 13.40
C GLN A 40 22.04 -13.59 14.49
N GLN A 41 20.85 -13.94 14.97
CA GLN A 41 20.66 -14.89 16.09
C GLN A 41 20.51 -16.35 15.63
N GLY A 42 20.26 -16.57 14.34
CA GLY A 42 19.91 -17.87 13.78
C GLY A 42 18.42 -18.20 13.96
N THR A 43 17.92 -19.12 13.14
CA THR A 43 16.49 -19.48 13.09
C THR A 43 16.28 -20.96 13.37
N THR A 44 15.25 -21.29 14.15
CA THR A 44 14.77 -22.66 14.32
C THR A 44 13.79 -23.05 13.20
N PRO A 45 13.55 -24.35 12.96
CA PRO A 45 12.56 -24.78 11.95
C PRO A 45 11.16 -24.21 12.18
N ALA A 46 10.70 -24.14 13.43
CA ALA A 46 9.40 -23.56 13.79
C ALA A 46 9.31 -22.06 13.47
N VAL A 47 10.39 -21.31 13.71
CA VAL A 47 10.48 -19.89 13.33
C VAL A 47 10.48 -19.74 11.81
N MET A 48 11.18 -20.62 11.09
CA MET A 48 11.23 -20.61 9.61
C MET A 48 9.85 -20.80 8.99
N GLU A 49 9.03 -21.70 9.56
CA GLU A 49 7.64 -21.91 9.12
C GLU A 49 6.79 -20.64 9.30
N GLN A 50 6.91 -19.97 10.44
CA GLN A 50 6.19 -18.71 10.68
C GLN A 50 6.67 -17.58 9.76
N LEU A 51 7.97 -17.52 9.45
CA LEU A 51 8.50 -16.57 8.48
C LEU A 51 7.97 -16.81 7.06
N ASN A 52 7.79 -18.06 6.66
CA ASN A 52 7.17 -18.39 5.37
C ASN A 52 5.71 -17.94 5.29
N LEU A 53 4.95 -18.09 6.39
CA LEU A 53 3.58 -17.57 6.47
C LEU A 53 3.56 -16.03 6.43
N LEU A 54 4.47 -15.38 7.18
CA LEU A 54 4.61 -13.92 7.16
C LEU A 54 4.91 -13.40 5.75
N LYS A 55 5.84 -14.06 5.03
CA LYS A 55 6.19 -13.71 3.65
C LYS A 55 4.98 -13.75 2.71
N LYS A 56 4.14 -14.78 2.81
CA LYS A 56 2.92 -14.90 1.99
C LYS A 56 1.93 -13.77 2.28
N ARG A 57 1.74 -13.43 3.55
CA ARG A 57 0.86 -12.31 3.96
C ARG A 57 1.39 -10.97 3.46
N HIS A 58 2.70 -10.75 3.59
CA HIS A 58 3.36 -9.54 3.11
C HIS A 58 3.20 -9.36 1.60
N ALA A 59 3.38 -10.43 0.83
CA ALA A 59 3.16 -10.40 -0.63
C ALA A 59 1.72 -9.99 -1.00
N LYS A 60 0.72 -10.48 -0.25
CA LYS A 60 -0.69 -10.07 -0.44
C LYS A 60 -0.89 -8.58 -0.14
N VAL A 61 -0.31 -8.09 0.96
CA VAL A 61 -0.38 -6.67 1.33
C VAL A 61 0.26 -5.78 0.25
N VAL A 62 1.41 -6.20 -0.30
CA VAL A 62 2.05 -5.48 -1.42
C VAL A 62 1.13 -5.42 -2.64
N GLN A 63 0.45 -6.52 -2.97
CA GLN A 63 -0.53 -6.54 -4.06
C GLN A 63 -1.69 -5.56 -3.78
N THR A 64 -2.26 -5.55 -2.58
CA THR A 64 -3.32 -4.60 -2.19
C THR A 64 -2.84 -3.15 -2.34
N CYS A 65 -1.62 -2.82 -1.87
CA CYS A 65 -1.06 -1.49 -2.05
C CYS A 65 -0.90 -1.10 -3.53
N GLN A 66 -0.58 -2.04 -4.41
CA GLN A 66 -0.48 -1.80 -5.86
C GLN A 66 -1.85 -1.55 -6.49
N GLU A 67 -2.85 -2.34 -6.12
CA GLU A 67 -4.23 -2.19 -6.59
C GLU A 67 -4.78 -0.81 -6.20
N GLU A 68 -4.59 -0.38 -4.94
CA GLU A 68 -5.02 0.94 -4.48
C GLU A 68 -4.26 2.09 -5.16
N LEU A 69 -2.97 1.90 -5.47
CA LEU A 69 -2.20 2.88 -6.23
C LEU A 69 -2.75 3.06 -7.65
N GLU A 70 -3.15 1.98 -8.31
CA GLU A 70 -3.76 2.04 -9.65
C GLU A 70 -5.12 2.75 -9.61
N VAL A 71 -5.94 2.50 -8.59
CA VAL A 71 -7.21 3.23 -8.38
C VAL A 71 -6.95 4.73 -8.22
N LEU A 72 -5.96 5.12 -7.42
CA LEU A 72 -5.61 6.52 -7.23
C LEU A 72 -5.06 7.17 -8.51
N ARG A 73 -4.24 6.45 -9.28
CA ARG A 73 -3.74 6.91 -10.58
C ARG A 73 -4.87 7.17 -11.55
N HIS A 74 -5.83 6.25 -11.65
CA HIS A 74 -7.00 6.40 -12.50
C HIS A 74 -7.83 7.62 -12.11
N LYS A 75 -8.15 7.78 -10.81
CA LYS A 75 -8.88 8.95 -10.31
C LYS A 75 -8.16 10.26 -10.63
N LEU A 76 -6.84 10.30 -10.46
CA LEU A 76 -6.05 11.51 -10.77
C LEU A 76 -6.11 11.86 -12.26
N ALA A 77 -6.00 10.88 -13.16
CA ALA A 77 -6.10 11.07 -14.60
C ALA A 77 -7.48 11.65 -14.97
N THR A 78 -8.57 11.05 -14.46
CA THR A 78 -9.93 11.54 -14.71
C THR A 78 -10.13 12.98 -14.23
N HIS A 79 -9.59 13.34 -13.06
CA HIS A 79 -9.65 14.71 -12.56
C HIS A 79 -8.88 15.69 -13.43
N GLN A 80 -7.71 15.29 -13.96
CA GLN A 80 -6.93 16.12 -14.88
C GLN A 80 -7.67 16.36 -16.20
N GLU A 81 -8.19 15.30 -16.82
CA GLU A 81 -9.00 15.40 -18.05
C GLU A 81 -10.25 16.26 -17.86
N THR A 82 -10.96 16.10 -16.73
CA THR A 82 -12.13 16.92 -16.41
C THR A 82 -11.77 18.38 -16.29
N ARG A 83 -10.64 18.70 -15.64
CA ARG A 83 -10.17 20.08 -15.48
C ARG A 83 -9.79 20.69 -16.81
N GLU A 84 -9.09 19.95 -17.67
CA GLU A 84 -8.74 20.40 -19.03
C GLU A 84 -9.99 20.64 -19.88
N GLY A 85 -10.98 19.75 -19.82
CA GLY A 85 -12.26 19.93 -20.50
C GLY A 85 -13.03 21.17 -20.03
N LEU A 86 -13.11 21.40 -18.72
CA LEU A 86 -13.75 22.60 -18.15
C LEU A 86 -13.01 23.88 -18.57
N GLN A 87 -11.67 23.89 -18.53
CA GLN A 87 -10.87 25.01 -19.00
C GLN A 87 -11.08 25.29 -20.50
N ALA A 88 -11.26 24.26 -21.32
CA ALA A 88 -11.57 24.43 -22.74
C ALA A 88 -12.93 25.12 -22.96
N TYR A 89 -13.94 24.80 -22.15
CA TYR A 89 -15.24 25.49 -22.19
C TYR A 89 -15.15 26.94 -21.67
N GLU A 90 -14.36 27.21 -20.63
CA GLU A 90 -14.13 28.57 -20.14
C GLU A 90 -13.44 29.45 -21.21
N LEU A 91 -12.37 28.95 -21.83
CA LEU A 91 -11.68 29.64 -22.93
C LEU A 91 -12.57 29.85 -24.16
N PHE A 92 -13.43 28.89 -24.49
CA PHE A 92 -14.39 29.03 -25.59
C PHE A 92 -15.49 30.05 -25.26
N GLY A 93 -15.98 30.08 -24.01
CA GLY A 93 -16.97 31.05 -23.55
C GLY A 93 -16.46 32.49 -23.54
N GLU A 94 -15.17 32.71 -23.25
CA GLU A 94 -14.52 34.03 -23.34
C GLU A 94 -14.28 34.49 -24.78
N GLN A 95 -14.06 33.58 -25.72
CA GLN A 95 -13.90 33.89 -27.15
C GLN A 95 -15.23 33.96 -27.93
N GLY A 96 -16.31 33.41 -27.37
CA GLY A 96 -17.65 33.36 -27.95
C GLY A 96 -18.56 34.55 -27.60
N GLY A 97 -18.00 35.65 -27.12
CA GLY A 97 -18.72 36.91 -26.93
C GLY A 97 -19.20 37.46 -28.28
N VAL A 98 -20.46 37.15 -28.60
CA VAL A 98 -21.27 37.66 -29.71
C VAL A 98 -21.04 39.17 -29.90
N GLN A 99 -20.51 39.55 -31.06
CA GLN A 99 -20.79 40.85 -31.69
C GLN A 99 -21.91 40.66 -32.71
#